data_AF-A0A8H7ILX0-F1
#
_entry.id   AF-A0A8H7ILX0-F1
#
_cell.length_a   1.000
_cell.length_b   1.000
_cell.length_c   1.000
_cell.angle_alpha   90.00
_cell.angle_beta   90.00
_cell.angle_gamma   90.00
#
_symmetry.space_group_name_H-M   'P 1'
#
loop_
_entity.id
_entity.type
_entity.pdbx_description
1 polymer ?
#
loop_
_entity_poly.entity_id
_entity_poly.type
_entity_poly.pdbx_seq_one_letter_code
_entity_poly.pdbx_strand_id
1 'polypeptide(L)'
;MDEDYYKMHGSHSYQEDPRLPPVTLTSTAISEAIWTGVSCIYHFGGARAERIIDDKPNNVLVLFEHQRIANNLLKASANEDPGTFWRTHEVIAFPVQGPCHRIFSKEIVPRIEDLRSGRTDEQSSGSGEPRRSTKRQYSSEKTYASGSVLRVTDTRPTKRSRNEDREIRVDDSQSENNPASTNRSAAPTSTPRYSPTTRVAPESNEWMRARIAQLESELESMRAARDLAVSEQQVAAIAHQAEQEARRGAMAQKSVAEAAKARAEVEQVRLLTEIEKISRQLTLPREGASPAGSEGYIKSLEQDREEALDLNNKYCLQNSHLESQLETANTEIGQLKVDLASAHEKLDSTQKSLESLERKYSSTRRRYEMSKEKLGTYKARLENERSIVRRLQDTLTPAAYKSLGATHETLGEFLSAMGLPPVEQGTSVPKEESE
;
A
#
# COMPACT_ATOMS: atom_id res chain seq x y z
N MET A 1 -17.90 46.75 -28.56
CA MET A 1 -17.45 45.43 -28.03
C MET A 1 -18.62 44.98 -27.19
N ASP A 2 -19.51 44.24 -27.84
CA ASP A 2 -20.95 44.39 -27.69
C ASP A 2 -21.54 43.36 -26.73
N GLU A 3 -22.50 43.78 -25.91
CA GLU A 3 -23.19 42.99 -24.88
C GLU A 3 -24.33 42.09 -25.41
N ASP A 4 -24.52 41.96 -26.72
CA ASP A 4 -25.73 41.35 -27.30
C ASP A 4 -25.62 39.85 -27.66
N TYR A 5 -24.61 39.11 -27.18
CA TYR A 5 -24.35 37.74 -27.66
C TYR A 5 -25.05 36.59 -26.89
N TYR A 6 -25.79 36.83 -25.80
CA TYR A 6 -26.32 35.74 -24.95
C TYR A 6 -27.82 35.46 -25.01
N LYS A 7 -28.53 35.95 -26.04
CA LYS A 7 -30.00 35.85 -26.09
C LYS A 7 -30.54 35.04 -27.26
N MET A 8 -29.98 33.86 -27.55
CA MET A 8 -30.49 33.03 -28.67
C MET A 8 -30.29 31.52 -28.48
N HIS A 9 -30.80 30.90 -27.41
CA HIS A 9 -31.20 29.48 -27.37
C HIS A 9 -32.27 29.37 -26.26
N GLY A 10 -33.54 29.07 -26.47
CA GLY A 10 -34.10 28.08 -27.38
C GLY A 10 -34.85 27.06 -26.50
N SER A 11 -36.00 27.47 -25.96
CA SER A 11 -36.86 26.63 -25.12
C SER A 11 -37.46 25.48 -25.94
N HIS A 12 -36.84 24.30 -25.89
CA HIS A 12 -37.49 23.06 -26.31
C HIS A 12 -38.10 22.37 -25.08
N SER A 13 -39.40 22.55 -24.92
CA SER A 13 -40.22 21.72 -24.02
C SER A 13 -40.31 20.31 -24.62
N TYR A 14 -39.56 19.37 -24.06
CA TYR A 14 -39.79 17.96 -24.30
C TYR A 14 -40.99 17.52 -23.46
N GLN A 15 -42.03 17.03 -24.14
CA GLN A 15 -43.19 16.41 -23.53
C GLN A 15 -42.79 14.96 -23.20
N GLU A 16 -42.60 14.66 -21.92
CA GLU A 16 -42.28 13.31 -21.45
C GLU A 16 -43.49 12.37 -21.58
N ASP A 17 -43.25 11.19 -22.13
CA ASP A 17 -44.21 10.11 -22.31
C ASP A 17 -44.43 9.37 -20.96
N PRO A 18 -45.64 9.40 -20.36
CA PRO A 18 -45.86 8.99 -18.97
C PRO A 18 -45.93 7.46 -18.74
N ARG A 19 -45.29 6.64 -19.59
CA ARG A 19 -45.46 5.17 -19.57
C ARG A 19 -44.23 4.35 -19.21
N LEU A 20 -43.14 4.96 -18.74
CA LEU A 20 -42.00 4.21 -18.22
C LEU A 20 -41.82 4.48 -16.72
N PRO A 21 -41.70 3.43 -15.88
CA PRO A 21 -41.43 3.62 -14.47
C PRO A 21 -40.06 4.26 -14.27
N PRO A 22 -39.90 5.13 -13.26
CA PRO A 22 -38.62 5.77 -12.97
C PRO A 22 -37.58 4.71 -12.61
N VAL A 23 -36.53 4.62 -13.42
CA VAL A 23 -35.37 3.77 -13.13
C VAL A 23 -34.63 4.41 -11.95
N THR A 24 -34.91 3.89 -10.76
CA THR A 24 -34.20 4.26 -9.54
C THR A 24 -32.83 3.59 -9.56
N LEU A 25 -31.82 4.32 -10.02
CA LEU A 25 -30.44 3.88 -9.91
C LEU A 25 -30.03 3.92 -8.44
N THR A 26 -29.75 2.75 -7.86
CA THR A 26 -29.26 2.64 -6.49
C THR A 26 -27.86 3.24 -6.37
N SER A 27 -27.51 3.78 -5.20
CA SER A 27 -26.19 4.37 -4.90
C SER A 27 -25.01 3.45 -5.32
N THR A 28 -25.21 2.14 -5.24
CA THR A 28 -24.25 1.11 -5.66
C THR A 28 -24.04 1.04 -7.18
N ALA A 29 -25.10 1.26 -7.98
CA ALA A 29 -24.98 1.29 -9.43
C ALA A 29 -24.26 2.56 -9.92
N ILE A 30 -24.40 3.67 -9.17
CA ILE A 30 -23.68 4.92 -9.44
C ILE A 30 -22.20 4.78 -9.11
N SER A 31 -21.84 4.15 -7.98
CA SER A 31 -20.44 3.90 -7.66
C SER A 31 -19.80 2.95 -8.68
N GLU A 32 -20.41 1.82 -9.03
CA GLU A 32 -19.88 0.90 -10.06
C GLU A 32 -19.78 1.53 -11.46
N ALA A 33 -20.73 2.38 -11.86
CA ALA A 33 -20.67 3.11 -13.13
C ALA A 33 -19.57 4.19 -13.15
N ILE A 34 -19.28 4.81 -12.00
CA ILE A 34 -18.16 5.76 -11.86
C ILE A 34 -16.83 5.03 -12.02
N TRP A 35 -16.68 3.81 -11.51
CA TRP A 35 -15.40 3.09 -11.58
C TRP A 35 -15.13 2.41 -12.93
N THR A 36 -16.16 2.09 -13.71
CA THR A 36 -16.01 1.34 -14.98
C THR A 36 -15.63 2.19 -16.20
N GLY A 37 -15.49 3.52 -16.06
CA GLY A 37 -15.16 4.43 -17.18
C GLY A 37 -14.15 5.53 -16.87
N VAL A 38 -13.53 5.51 -15.70
CA VAL A 38 -12.52 6.50 -15.28
C VAL A 38 -11.14 6.03 -15.71
N SER A 39 -10.49 6.83 -16.57
CA SER A 39 -9.15 6.54 -17.08
C SER A 39 -8.07 6.94 -16.07
N CYS A 40 -8.28 8.05 -15.35
CA CYS A 40 -7.39 8.52 -14.29
C CYS A 40 -8.02 9.61 -13.43
N ILE A 41 -7.57 9.71 -12.17
CA ILE A 41 -8.00 10.71 -11.19
C ILE A 41 -6.76 11.52 -10.79
N TYR A 42 -6.83 12.84 -10.91
CA TYR A 42 -5.78 13.77 -10.50
C TYR A 42 -6.27 14.65 -9.35
N HIS A 43 -5.54 14.64 -8.24
CA HIS A 43 -5.75 15.57 -7.15
C HIS A 43 -4.88 16.81 -7.37
N PHE A 44 -5.50 17.98 -7.54
CA PHE A 44 -4.79 19.27 -7.60
C PHE A 44 -4.60 19.83 -6.19
N GLY A 45 -3.86 19.07 -5.37
CA GLY A 45 -3.24 19.60 -4.15
C GLY A 45 -1.81 19.99 -4.51
N GLY A 46 -1.45 21.26 -4.36
CA GLY A 46 -0.07 21.71 -4.54
C GLY A 46 0.86 20.75 -3.82
N ALA A 47 1.90 20.27 -4.51
CA ALA A 47 2.78 19.19 -4.09
C ALA A 47 3.57 19.53 -2.82
N ARG A 48 2.91 19.47 -1.67
CA ARG A 48 3.45 19.26 -0.32
C ARG A 48 2.34 18.57 0.46
N ALA A 49 2.69 17.49 1.15
CA ALA A 49 1.79 16.68 1.96
C ALA A 49 1.29 17.48 3.18
N GLU A 50 0.41 18.46 2.94
CA GLU A 50 -0.29 19.20 3.97
C GLU A 50 -1.74 18.72 4.06
N ARG A 51 -2.23 18.71 5.29
CA ARG A 51 -3.55 18.23 5.71
C ARG A 51 -4.65 18.86 4.86
N ILE A 52 -5.76 18.14 4.71
CA ILE A 52 -7.01 18.70 4.19
C ILE A 52 -7.30 19.98 4.98
N ILE A 53 -7.29 21.13 4.30
CA ILE A 53 -7.64 22.43 4.90
C ILE A 53 -9.15 22.49 4.85
N ASP A 54 -9.80 22.43 6.02
CA ASP A 54 -11.26 22.34 6.17
C ASP A 54 -12.05 23.49 5.51
N ASP A 55 -11.37 24.60 5.13
CA ASP A 55 -11.98 25.78 4.53
C ASP A 55 -11.75 25.94 3.00
N LYS A 56 -11.15 24.95 2.31
CA LYS A 56 -10.91 25.03 0.86
C LYS A 56 -11.55 23.86 0.12
N PRO A 57 -12.34 24.09 -0.96
CA PRO A 57 -12.95 23.00 -1.71
C PRO A 57 -11.87 22.09 -2.29
N ASN A 58 -11.95 20.80 -1.96
CA ASN A 58 -11.07 19.77 -2.50
C ASN A 58 -11.43 19.55 -3.98
N ASN A 59 -10.64 20.16 -4.86
CA ASN A 59 -10.84 20.03 -6.30
C ASN A 59 -10.17 18.74 -6.81
N VAL A 60 -10.96 17.89 -7.47
CA VAL A 60 -10.49 16.66 -8.12
C VAL A 60 -10.79 16.76 -9.61
N LEU A 61 -9.79 16.44 -10.44
CA LEU A 61 -9.94 16.39 -11.89
C LEU A 61 -10.03 14.93 -12.33
N VAL A 62 -11.13 14.59 -12.99
CA VAL A 62 -11.42 13.22 -13.44
C VAL A 62 -11.43 13.20 -14.97
N LEU A 63 -10.67 12.27 -15.55
CA LEU A 63 -10.66 12.02 -16.98
C LEU A 63 -11.48 10.80 -17.33
N PHE A 64 -12.45 11.00 -18.22
CA PHE A 64 -13.29 9.94 -18.76
C PHE A 64 -12.81 9.54 -20.14
N GLU A 65 -12.76 8.24 -20.41
CA GLU A 65 -12.41 7.72 -21.74
C GLU A 65 -13.48 8.06 -22.79
N HIS A 66 -14.74 8.19 -22.35
CA HIS A 66 -15.88 8.47 -23.22
C HIS A 66 -16.62 9.75 -22.81
N GLN A 67 -16.80 10.69 -23.75
CA GLN A 67 -17.53 11.95 -23.52
C GLN A 67 -18.97 11.73 -23.04
N ARG A 68 -19.61 10.63 -23.46
CA ARG A 68 -20.97 10.28 -23.03
C ARG A 68 -21.06 10.08 -21.51
N ILE A 69 -20.04 9.47 -20.90
CA ILE A 69 -19.98 9.22 -19.45
C ILE A 69 -19.85 10.55 -18.71
N ALA A 70 -18.92 11.41 -19.16
CA ALA A 70 -18.74 12.75 -18.59
C ALA A 70 -20.05 13.58 -18.66
N ASN A 71 -20.75 13.55 -19.79
CA ASN A 71 -22.01 14.28 -19.96
C ASN A 71 -23.13 13.72 -19.06
N ASN A 72 -23.23 12.40 -18.91
CA ASN A 72 -24.22 11.80 -18.02
C ASN A 72 -23.96 12.17 -16.56
N LEU A 73 -22.69 12.22 -16.16
CA LEU A 73 -22.27 12.57 -14.80
C LEU A 73 -22.50 14.06 -14.52
N LEU A 74 -22.20 14.95 -15.47
CA LEU A 74 -22.53 16.38 -15.38
C LEU A 74 -24.04 16.62 -15.29
N LYS A 75 -24.84 15.86 -16.05
CA LYS A 75 -26.30 15.91 -15.95
C LYS A 75 -26.79 15.37 -14.60
N ALA A 76 -26.21 14.28 -14.11
CA ALA A 76 -26.55 13.71 -12.81
C ALA A 76 -26.19 14.65 -11.66
N SER A 77 -25.07 15.40 -11.76
CA SER A 77 -24.69 16.40 -10.76
C SER A 77 -25.56 17.65 -10.79
N ALA A 78 -26.14 17.99 -11.95
CA ALA A 78 -27.06 19.11 -12.08
C ALA A 78 -28.48 18.80 -11.56
N ASN A 79 -28.85 17.52 -11.43
CA ASN A 79 -30.14 17.11 -10.89
C ASN A 79 -30.07 17.12 -9.34
N GLU A 80 -30.63 18.16 -8.72
CA GLU A 80 -30.58 18.41 -7.27
C GLU A 80 -31.62 17.62 -6.44
N ASP A 81 -31.98 16.41 -6.87
CA ASP A 81 -32.95 15.61 -6.14
C ASP A 81 -32.46 15.35 -4.70
N PRO A 82 -33.29 15.65 -3.67
CA PRO A 82 -32.91 15.44 -2.28
C PRO A 82 -32.66 13.94 -2.03
N GLY A 83 -31.42 13.61 -1.63
CA GLY A 83 -30.97 12.23 -1.40
C GLY A 83 -29.98 11.69 -2.44
N THR A 84 -29.64 12.48 -3.46
CA THR A 84 -28.56 12.12 -4.40
C THR A 84 -27.17 12.29 -3.77
N PHE A 85 -26.23 11.45 -4.21
CA PHE A 85 -24.83 11.49 -3.76
C PHE A 85 -24.21 12.90 -3.83
N TRP A 86 -24.49 13.63 -4.92
CA TRP A 86 -23.98 14.99 -5.18
C TRP A 86 -24.38 15.98 -4.08
N ARG A 87 -25.64 15.93 -3.65
CA ARG A 87 -26.17 16.83 -2.62
C ARG A 87 -25.76 16.40 -1.22
N THR A 88 -25.70 15.10 -0.95
CA THR A 88 -25.29 14.57 0.37
C THR A 88 -23.82 14.85 0.68
N HIS A 89 -22.96 14.92 -0.34
CA HIS A 89 -21.53 15.13 -0.18
C HIS A 89 -21.04 16.50 -0.69
N GLU A 90 -21.96 17.41 -1.03
CA GLU A 90 -21.67 18.75 -1.55
C GLU A 90 -20.68 18.74 -2.73
N VAL A 91 -20.75 17.72 -3.59
CA VAL A 91 -19.87 17.56 -4.75
C VAL A 91 -20.50 18.22 -5.96
N ILE A 92 -19.79 19.14 -6.58
CA ILE A 92 -20.21 19.80 -7.82
C ILE A 92 -19.21 19.47 -8.93
N ALA A 93 -19.71 18.99 -10.06
CA ALA A 93 -18.90 18.71 -11.24
C ALA A 93 -19.07 19.83 -12.27
N PHE A 94 -17.96 20.31 -12.83
CA PHE A 94 -17.95 21.34 -13.87
C PHE A 94 -17.17 20.85 -15.10
N PRO A 95 -17.62 21.17 -16.33
CA PRO A 95 -16.82 20.92 -17.51
C PRO A 95 -15.56 21.79 -17.48
N VAL A 96 -14.39 21.20 -17.73
CA VAL A 96 -13.14 21.95 -17.86
C VAL A 96 -13.16 22.71 -19.19
N GLN A 97 -13.54 23.99 -19.15
CA GLN A 97 -13.52 24.89 -20.30
C GLN A 97 -12.37 25.91 -20.16
N GLY A 98 -11.87 26.43 -21.28
CA GLY A 98 -10.90 27.53 -21.30
C GLY A 98 -9.42 27.13 -21.46
N PRO A 99 -8.47 28.03 -21.10
CA PRO A 99 -7.03 27.84 -21.34
C PRO A 99 -6.44 26.58 -20.71
N CYS A 100 -7.00 26.17 -19.56
CA CYS A 100 -6.61 24.95 -18.87
C CYS A 100 -6.83 23.70 -19.74
N HIS A 101 -7.86 23.67 -20.59
CA HIS A 101 -8.08 22.58 -21.54
C HIS A 101 -6.93 22.48 -22.56
N ARG A 102 -6.34 23.61 -22.98
CA ARG A 102 -5.18 23.61 -23.90
C ARG A 102 -3.92 23.09 -23.23
N ILE A 103 -3.66 23.49 -21.98
CA ILE A 103 -2.50 23.00 -21.22
C ILE A 103 -2.66 21.49 -20.99
N PHE A 104 -3.86 21.07 -20.60
CA PHE A 104 -4.17 19.68 -20.33
C PHE A 104 -4.02 18.80 -21.58
N SER A 105 -4.64 19.20 -22.70
CA SER A 105 -4.57 18.46 -23.96
C SER A 105 -3.17 18.44 -24.58
N LYS A 106 -2.36 19.49 -24.39
CA LYS A 106 -1.01 19.55 -24.97
C LYS A 106 0.07 18.92 -24.11
N GLU A 107 -0.04 19.01 -22.79
CA GLU A 107 1.06 18.64 -21.89
C GLU A 107 0.76 17.37 -21.10
N ILE A 108 -0.49 17.18 -20.67
CA ILE A 108 -0.86 16.08 -19.77
C ILE A 108 -1.32 14.86 -20.57
N VAL A 109 -2.17 15.04 -21.58
CA VAL A 109 -2.66 13.92 -22.42
C VAL A 109 -1.53 13.14 -23.09
N PRO A 110 -0.52 13.77 -23.74
CA PRO A 110 0.58 13.02 -24.34
C PRO A 110 1.40 12.24 -23.31
N ARG A 111 1.62 12.79 -22.10
CA ARG A 111 2.32 12.07 -21.03
C ARG A 111 1.54 10.84 -20.55
N ILE A 112 0.21 10.91 -20.51
CA ILE A 112 -0.63 9.77 -20.16
C ILE A 112 -0.62 8.72 -21.29
N GLU A 113 -0.65 9.16 -22.54
CA GLU A 113 -0.54 8.27 -23.71
C GLU A 113 0.85 7.61 -23.80
N ASP A 114 1.93 8.32 -23.46
CA ASP A 114 3.29 7.77 -23.37
C ASP A 114 3.38 6.70 -22.28
N LEU A 115 2.75 6.93 -21.12
CA LEU A 115 2.66 5.93 -20.04
C LEU A 115 1.81 4.72 -20.44
N ARG A 116 0.74 4.92 -21.21
CA ARG A 116 -0.15 3.84 -21.69
C ARG A 116 0.47 3.05 -22.84
N SER A 117 1.22 3.73 -23.71
CA SER A 117 1.86 3.13 -24.87
C SER A 117 3.09 2.31 -24.51
N GLY A 118 3.60 2.43 -23.27
CA GLY A 118 4.25 1.35 -22.52
C GLY A 118 5.10 0.43 -23.38
N ARG A 119 5.96 1.04 -24.21
CA ARG A 119 6.82 0.35 -25.15
C ARG A 119 7.76 -0.49 -24.31
N THR A 120 7.47 -1.77 -24.28
CA THR A 120 8.30 -2.84 -23.74
C THR A 120 9.51 -2.96 -24.66
N ASP A 121 10.35 -1.93 -24.70
CA ASP A 121 11.73 -2.08 -25.15
C ASP A 121 12.46 -2.80 -24.01
N GLU A 122 12.12 -4.08 -23.81
CA GLU A 122 13.05 -5.05 -23.27
C GLU A 122 14.31 -4.93 -24.14
N GLN A 123 15.33 -4.30 -23.56
CA GLN A 123 16.69 -4.36 -24.06
C GLN A 123 17.09 -5.84 -24.11
N SER A 124 16.85 -6.46 -25.26
CA SER A 124 17.52 -7.68 -25.70
C SER A 124 19.02 -7.38 -25.75
N SER A 125 19.68 -7.53 -24.60
CA SER A 125 21.13 -7.57 -24.50
C SER A 125 21.57 -8.91 -25.07
N GLY A 126 21.85 -8.87 -26.37
CA GLY A 126 22.40 -9.97 -27.15
C GLY A 126 23.64 -10.56 -26.46
N SER A 127 23.54 -11.85 -26.16
CA SER A 127 24.68 -12.73 -25.99
C SER A 127 25.42 -12.83 -27.33
N GLY A 128 26.55 -12.13 -27.43
CA GLY A 128 27.46 -12.19 -28.57
C GLY A 128 28.47 -13.33 -28.40
N GLU A 129 28.22 -14.46 -29.06
CA GLU A 129 29.17 -15.55 -29.26
C GLU A 129 30.11 -15.19 -30.46
N PRO A 130 31.45 -15.30 -30.33
CA PRO A 130 32.35 -14.79 -31.37
C PRO A 130 32.58 -15.82 -32.48
N ARG A 131 32.02 -15.54 -33.67
CA ARG A 131 32.42 -16.22 -34.91
C ARG A 131 33.80 -15.74 -35.36
N ARG A 132 34.72 -16.69 -35.47
CA ARG A 132 36.02 -16.60 -36.17
C ARG A 132 35.81 -16.18 -37.62
N SER A 133 36.57 -15.17 -38.10
CA SER A 133 37.26 -15.24 -39.41
C SER A 133 38.26 -14.08 -39.60
N THR A 134 39.53 -14.46 -39.78
CA THR A 134 40.58 -13.91 -40.66
C THR A 134 40.56 -12.43 -41.06
N LYS A 135 41.62 -11.68 -40.72
CA LYS A 135 42.82 -11.45 -41.59
C LYS A 135 43.59 -10.18 -41.14
N ARG A 136 44.86 -10.38 -40.80
CA ARG A 136 46.03 -9.45 -40.76
C ARG A 136 45.79 -7.93 -40.91
N GLN A 137 46.35 -7.14 -39.98
CA GLN A 137 47.65 -6.47 -40.19
C GLN A 137 48.22 -5.86 -38.88
N TYR A 138 49.53 -5.69 -38.90
CA TYR A 138 50.48 -5.38 -37.83
C TYR A 138 50.39 -3.95 -37.26
N SER A 139 50.52 -3.84 -35.93
CA SER A 139 51.45 -2.97 -35.17
C SER A 139 51.15 -3.14 -33.68
N SER A 140 51.90 -3.96 -32.94
CA SER A 140 53.08 -3.57 -32.15
C SER A 140 52.98 -2.19 -31.51
N GLU A 141 52.50 -2.12 -30.26
CA GLU A 141 53.29 -1.47 -29.21
C GLU A 141 52.91 -1.98 -27.82
N LYS A 142 53.95 -2.39 -27.08
CA LYS A 142 53.92 -2.83 -25.68
C LYS A 142 53.92 -1.59 -24.79
N THR A 143 53.22 -1.60 -23.66
CA THR A 143 53.79 -1.17 -22.37
C THR A 143 53.08 -1.88 -21.22
N TYR A 144 53.90 -2.27 -20.25
CA TYR A 144 53.63 -3.13 -19.09
C TYR A 144 53.03 -2.38 -17.89
N ALA A 145 52.63 -3.20 -16.91
CA ALA A 145 52.47 -2.96 -15.47
C ALA A 145 51.01 -2.70 -15.01
N SER A 146 50.37 -3.71 -14.41
CA SER A 146 50.44 -4.07 -12.97
C SER A 146 49.56 -3.11 -12.14
N GLY A 147 48.55 -3.50 -11.38
CA GLY A 147 48.04 -4.79 -10.93
C GLY A 147 46.83 -4.52 -10.01
N SER A 148 46.39 -5.56 -9.30
CA SER A 148 45.33 -5.57 -8.27
C SER A 148 43.90 -5.86 -8.75
N VAL A 149 43.63 -7.16 -8.88
CA VAL A 149 42.30 -7.75 -8.98
C VAL A 149 41.71 -7.86 -7.56
N LEU A 150 40.71 -7.03 -7.25
CA LEU A 150 39.90 -7.20 -6.04
C LEU A 150 38.78 -8.19 -6.35
N ARG A 151 38.79 -9.33 -5.67
CA ARG A 151 37.76 -10.38 -5.76
C ARG A 151 36.42 -9.82 -5.29
N VAL A 152 35.45 -9.74 -6.20
CA VAL A 152 34.04 -9.57 -5.86
C VAL A 152 33.53 -10.94 -5.40
N THR A 153 33.22 -11.05 -4.12
CA THR A 153 32.44 -12.16 -3.55
C THR A 153 31.01 -12.05 -4.04
N ASP A 154 30.64 -12.96 -4.95
CA ASP A 154 29.28 -13.20 -5.44
C ASP A 154 28.44 -13.83 -4.31
N THR A 155 27.61 -13.03 -3.63
CA THR A 155 26.63 -13.51 -2.66
C THR A 155 25.28 -13.73 -3.34
N ARG A 156 25.14 -14.85 -4.04
CA ARG A 156 23.82 -15.39 -4.41
C ARG A 156 23.13 -16.04 -3.19
N PRO A 157 21.87 -15.72 -2.88
CA PRO A 157 21.13 -16.47 -1.87
C PRO A 157 20.68 -17.82 -2.45
N THR A 158 21.36 -18.87 -2.01
CA THR A 158 20.95 -20.25 -2.18
C THR A 158 19.70 -20.56 -1.34
N LYS A 159 18.71 -21.16 -1.99
CA LYS A 159 17.77 -22.18 -1.47
C LYS A 159 16.74 -21.77 -0.41
N ARG A 160 15.48 -21.90 -0.84
CA ARG A 160 14.26 -22.02 -0.04
C ARG A 160 14.47 -22.92 1.19
N SER A 161 14.16 -22.38 2.37
CA SER A 161 13.93 -23.15 3.59
C SER A 161 12.64 -23.96 3.43
N ARG A 162 12.79 -25.28 3.50
CA ARG A 162 11.71 -26.26 3.54
C ARG A 162 11.26 -26.36 5.00
N ASN A 163 10.03 -25.95 5.29
CA ASN A 163 9.41 -26.16 6.61
C ASN A 163 9.34 -27.66 6.89
N GLU A 164 10.11 -28.12 7.87
CA GLU A 164 9.88 -29.39 8.54
C GLU A 164 9.17 -29.09 9.86
N ASP A 165 7.93 -29.58 9.94
CA ASP A 165 7.16 -29.71 11.15
C ASP A 165 7.96 -30.50 12.20
N ARG A 166 8.29 -29.85 13.32
CA ARG A 166 8.66 -30.56 14.55
C ARG A 166 7.52 -30.40 15.54
N GLU A 167 6.66 -31.41 15.55
CA GLU A 167 5.93 -31.83 16.76
C GLU A 167 6.97 -32.06 17.87
N ILE A 168 6.97 -31.20 18.88
CA ILE A 168 7.60 -31.50 20.15
C ILE A 168 6.47 -31.92 21.11
N ARG A 169 6.28 -33.24 21.22
CA ARG A 169 5.70 -33.85 22.42
C ARG A 169 6.71 -33.65 23.56
N VAL A 170 6.29 -32.97 24.62
CA VAL A 170 6.90 -33.10 25.95
C VAL A 170 5.83 -33.66 26.88
N ASP A 171 5.84 -34.99 27.00
CA ASP A 171 5.46 -35.69 28.22
C ASP A 171 6.75 -35.77 29.05
N ASP A 172 6.81 -35.14 30.23
CA ASP A 172 7.15 -35.87 31.45
C ASP A 172 6.90 -35.04 32.71
N SER A 173 6.05 -35.61 33.56
CA SER A 173 6.12 -35.76 35.02
C SER A 173 7.10 -34.91 35.83
N GLN A 174 6.56 -34.14 36.79
CA GLN A 174 6.83 -34.20 38.25
C GLN A 174 6.70 -32.82 38.90
N SER A 175 5.71 -32.65 39.79
CA SER A 175 5.89 -31.93 41.06
C SER A 175 4.61 -32.07 41.89
N GLU A 176 4.69 -32.91 42.92
CA GLU A 176 3.79 -32.95 44.05
C GLU A 176 3.77 -31.57 44.76
N ASN A 177 2.59 -31.11 45.19
CA ASN A 177 2.33 -30.54 46.53
C ASN A 177 0.87 -30.03 46.66
N ASN A 178 0.15 -30.75 47.50
CA ASN A 178 -1.19 -30.56 48.11
C ASN A 178 -1.42 -29.19 48.84
N PRO A 179 -2.57 -28.93 49.53
CA PRO A 179 -3.95 -29.42 49.39
C PRO A 179 -5.04 -28.32 49.56
N ALA A 180 -6.31 -28.75 49.45
CA ALA A 180 -7.51 -28.24 50.14
C ALA A 180 -8.10 -26.87 49.75
N SER A 181 -9.26 -26.92 49.07
CA SER A 181 -10.41 -26.13 49.54
C SER A 181 -11.72 -26.75 49.08
N THR A 182 -12.38 -27.36 50.06
CA THR A 182 -13.80 -27.68 50.11
C THR A 182 -14.61 -26.43 49.77
N ASN A 183 -15.51 -26.52 48.79
CA ASN A 183 -16.78 -25.80 48.86
C ASN A 183 -17.85 -26.53 48.03
N ARG A 184 -18.60 -27.35 48.76
CA ARG A 184 -19.98 -27.70 48.43
C ARG A 184 -20.81 -26.43 48.50
N SER A 185 -21.47 -26.06 47.41
CA SER A 185 -22.68 -25.26 47.47
C SER A 185 -23.76 -25.93 46.64
N ALA A 186 -24.82 -26.25 47.36
CA ALA A 186 -26.00 -26.94 46.92
C ALA A 186 -26.98 -25.98 46.21
N ALA A 187 -27.88 -26.63 45.45
CA ALA A 187 -29.19 -26.18 44.98
C ALA A 187 -29.24 -25.28 43.71
N PRO A 188 -30.39 -25.25 42.99
CA PRO A 188 -31.58 -26.09 43.06
C PRO A 188 -31.89 -26.85 41.76
N THR A 189 -32.44 -28.03 41.93
CA THR A 189 -33.10 -28.83 40.89
C THR A 189 -34.38 -28.14 40.44
N SER A 190 -34.32 -27.29 39.41
CA SER A 190 -35.49 -26.87 38.64
C SER A 190 -35.52 -27.67 37.35
N THR A 191 -36.25 -28.78 37.38
CA THR A 191 -36.71 -29.52 36.20
C THR A 191 -37.47 -28.59 35.25
N PRO A 192 -36.98 -28.31 34.03
CA PRO A 192 -37.84 -27.85 32.95
C PRO A 192 -38.51 -29.11 32.38
N ARG A 193 -39.84 -29.17 32.49
CA ARG A 193 -40.66 -30.11 31.71
C ARG A 193 -40.33 -29.91 30.23
N TYR A 194 -39.52 -30.80 29.66
CA TYR A 194 -39.38 -30.90 28.22
C TYR A 194 -40.49 -31.79 27.69
N SER A 195 -41.42 -31.15 27.00
CA SER A 195 -42.37 -31.81 26.12
C SER A 195 -41.62 -32.64 25.07
N PRO A 196 -42.11 -33.83 24.72
CA PRO A 196 -41.49 -34.68 23.70
C PRO A 196 -41.79 -34.08 22.32
N THR A 197 -40.77 -33.52 21.66
CA THR A 197 -40.85 -33.21 20.24
C THR A 197 -40.37 -34.38 19.42
N THR A 198 -41.30 -34.87 18.62
CA THR A 198 -41.22 -35.88 17.58
C THR A 198 -39.97 -35.73 16.72
N ARG A 199 -39.29 -36.84 16.42
CA ARG A 199 -38.27 -36.92 15.38
C ARG A 199 -38.90 -36.56 14.03
N VAL A 200 -38.72 -35.31 13.65
CA VAL A 200 -38.79 -34.88 12.27
C VAL A 200 -37.35 -34.86 11.80
N ALA A 201 -37.05 -35.49 10.66
CA ALA A 201 -35.79 -35.25 9.98
C ALA A 201 -35.59 -33.72 9.86
N PRO A 202 -34.37 -33.16 9.87
CA PRO A 202 -34.21 -31.73 9.60
C PRO A 202 -34.53 -31.45 8.12
N GLU A 203 -35.81 -31.50 7.77
CA GLU A 203 -36.44 -31.05 6.52
C GLU A 203 -36.49 -29.52 6.45
N SER A 204 -35.89 -28.81 7.41
CA SER A 204 -35.79 -27.36 7.37
C SER A 204 -34.60 -26.94 6.51
N ASN A 205 -34.88 -26.26 5.40
CA ASN A 205 -33.91 -25.53 4.56
C ASN A 205 -32.95 -24.62 5.35
N GLU A 206 -33.21 -24.35 6.63
CA GLU A 206 -32.41 -23.49 7.49
C GLU A 206 -30.99 -24.00 7.74
N TRP A 207 -30.75 -25.31 7.84
CA TRP A 207 -29.37 -25.81 8.06
C TRP A 207 -28.49 -25.58 6.83
N MET A 208 -29.05 -25.74 5.62
CA MET A 208 -28.36 -25.40 4.38
C MET A 208 -28.10 -23.91 4.28
N ARG A 209 -29.08 -23.06 4.65
CA ARG A 209 -28.90 -21.60 4.69
C ARG A 209 -27.79 -21.19 5.67
N ALA A 210 -27.76 -21.78 6.86
CA ALA A 210 -26.71 -21.53 7.84
C ALA A 210 -25.34 -21.98 7.32
N ARG A 211 -25.27 -23.12 6.63
CA ARG A 211 -24.03 -23.61 6.03
C ARG A 211 -23.55 -22.71 4.87
N ILE A 212 -24.46 -22.24 4.02
CA ILE A 212 -24.15 -21.28 2.95
C ILE A 212 -23.61 -19.99 3.55
N ALA A 213 -24.31 -19.40 4.53
CA ALA A 213 -23.87 -18.18 5.20
C ALA A 213 -22.49 -18.33 5.86
N GLN A 214 -22.20 -19.51 6.44
CA GLN A 214 -20.87 -19.81 6.97
C GLN A 214 -19.80 -19.81 5.85
N LEU A 215 -20.05 -20.53 4.75
CA LEU A 215 -19.11 -20.60 3.62
C LEU A 215 -18.89 -19.24 2.95
N GLU A 216 -19.93 -18.42 2.87
CA GLU A 216 -19.83 -17.03 2.39
C GLU A 216 -18.94 -16.20 3.30
N SER A 217 -19.08 -16.34 4.63
CA SER A 217 -18.22 -15.64 5.59
C SER A 217 -16.75 -16.11 5.52
N GLU A 218 -16.52 -17.41 5.28
CA GLU A 218 -15.17 -17.98 5.10
C GLU A 218 -14.54 -17.48 3.79
N LEU A 219 -15.31 -17.42 2.70
CA LEU A 219 -14.86 -16.86 1.41
C LEU A 219 -14.51 -15.38 1.54
N GLU A 220 -15.35 -14.60 2.22
CA GLU A 220 -15.10 -13.17 2.42
C GLU A 220 -13.85 -12.93 3.28
N SER A 221 -13.67 -13.72 4.34
CA SER A 221 -12.44 -13.70 5.14
C SER A 221 -11.20 -14.06 4.33
N MET A 222 -11.28 -15.03 3.41
CA MET A 222 -10.16 -15.40 2.53
C MET A 222 -9.85 -14.30 1.50
N ARG A 223 -10.87 -13.63 0.96
CA ARG A 223 -10.68 -12.46 0.07
C ARG A 223 -9.98 -11.32 0.80
N ALA A 224 -10.44 -10.98 2.00
CA ALA A 224 -9.80 -9.95 2.82
C ALA A 224 -8.33 -10.29 3.14
N ALA A 225 -8.03 -11.55 3.47
CA ALA A 225 -6.66 -12.00 3.72
C ALA A 225 -5.77 -11.91 2.46
N ARG A 226 -6.30 -12.29 1.30
CA ARG A 226 -5.60 -12.16 0.01
C ARG A 226 -5.31 -10.70 -0.31
N ASP A 227 -6.30 -9.82 -0.18
CA ASP A 227 -6.16 -8.40 -0.53
C ASP A 227 -5.15 -7.71 0.41
N LEU A 228 -5.14 -8.09 1.69
CA LEU A 228 -4.10 -7.65 2.63
C LEU A 228 -2.71 -8.13 2.20
N ALA A 229 -2.54 -9.40 1.84
CA ALA A 229 -1.26 -9.95 1.38
C ALA A 229 -0.76 -9.27 0.09
N VAL A 230 -1.67 -8.94 -0.84
CA VAL A 230 -1.33 -8.19 -2.05
C VAL A 230 -0.88 -6.77 -1.70
N SER A 231 -1.56 -6.10 -0.76
CA SER A 231 -1.17 -4.76 -0.30
C SER A 231 0.20 -4.76 0.38
N GLU A 232 0.51 -5.78 1.20
CA GLU A 232 1.82 -5.94 1.84
C GLU A 232 2.94 -6.15 0.80
N GLN A 233 2.69 -6.97 -0.22
CA GLN A 233 3.64 -7.18 -1.31
C GLN A 233 3.89 -5.88 -2.09
N GLN A 234 2.86 -5.08 -2.33
CA GLN A 234 2.99 -3.79 -3.01
C GLN A 234 3.80 -2.79 -2.17
N VAL A 235 3.56 -2.71 -0.86
CA VAL A 235 4.35 -1.86 0.05
C VAL A 235 5.81 -2.28 0.06
N ALA A 236 6.09 -3.58 0.11
CA ALA A 236 7.46 -4.10 0.06
C ALA A 236 8.17 -3.76 -1.27
N ALA A 237 7.47 -3.85 -2.40
CA ALA A 237 8.01 -3.48 -3.70
C ALA A 237 8.35 -1.99 -3.79
N ILE A 238 7.45 -1.12 -3.33
CA ILE A 238 7.67 0.33 -3.28
C ILE A 238 8.84 0.68 -2.36
N ALA A 239 8.90 0.08 -1.17
CA ALA A 239 9.99 0.31 -0.22
C ALA A 239 11.37 -0.07 -0.81
N HIS A 240 11.45 -1.22 -1.48
CA HIS A 240 12.68 -1.66 -2.13
C HIS A 240 13.08 -0.73 -3.29
N GLN A 241 12.12 -0.26 -4.09
CA GLN A 241 12.40 0.72 -5.14
C GLN A 241 12.93 2.04 -4.56
N ALA A 242 12.29 2.56 -3.50
CA ALA A 242 12.74 3.77 -2.83
C ALA A 242 14.15 3.60 -2.24
N GLU A 243 14.47 2.44 -1.68
CA GLU A 243 15.81 2.11 -1.19
C GLU A 243 16.85 2.10 -2.33
N GLN A 244 16.52 1.53 -3.49
CA GLN A 244 17.40 1.54 -4.66
C GLN A 244 17.64 2.96 -5.19
N GLU A 245 16.60 3.78 -5.24
CA GLU A 245 16.70 5.20 -5.60
C GLU A 245 17.58 5.97 -4.62
N ALA A 246 17.39 5.77 -3.31
CA ALA A 246 18.23 6.36 -2.28
C ALA A 246 19.70 5.94 -2.42
N ARG A 247 19.97 4.65 -2.69
CA ARG A 247 21.33 4.15 -2.95
C ARG A 247 21.97 4.80 -4.18
N ARG A 248 21.21 4.96 -5.28
CA ARG A 248 21.69 5.65 -6.49
C ARG A 248 21.98 7.13 -6.22
N GLY A 249 21.09 7.80 -5.49
CA GLY A 249 21.28 9.19 -5.07
C GLY A 249 22.53 9.38 -4.21
N ALA A 250 22.73 8.50 -3.22
CA ALA A 250 23.92 8.53 -2.37
C ALA A 250 25.23 8.28 -3.15
N MET A 251 25.23 7.35 -4.10
CA MET A 251 26.39 7.13 -4.98
C MET A 251 26.68 8.34 -5.88
N ALA A 252 25.63 8.97 -6.43
CA ALA A 252 25.79 10.18 -7.24
C ALA A 252 26.39 11.34 -6.40
N GLN A 253 25.86 11.57 -5.20
CA GLN A 253 26.40 12.57 -4.28
C GLN A 253 27.86 12.29 -3.89
N LYS A 254 28.19 11.01 -3.60
CA LYS A 254 29.56 10.59 -3.32
C LYS A 254 30.49 10.89 -4.50
N SER A 255 30.06 10.58 -5.73
CA SER A 255 30.83 10.87 -6.94
C SER A 255 31.06 12.37 -7.15
N VAL A 256 30.05 13.20 -6.87
CA VAL A 256 30.19 14.67 -6.94
C VAL A 256 31.18 15.18 -5.90
N ALA A 257 31.10 14.69 -4.65
CA ALA A 257 32.02 15.07 -3.58
C ALA A 257 33.46 14.65 -3.89
N GLU A 258 33.66 13.45 -4.45
CA GLU A 258 34.97 12.95 -4.86
C GLU A 258 35.56 13.77 -6.03
N ALA A 259 34.73 14.14 -7.01
CA ALA A 259 35.14 15.02 -8.11
C ALA A 259 35.51 16.43 -7.61
N ALA A 260 34.77 16.98 -6.65
CA ALA A 260 35.08 18.26 -6.03
C ALA A 260 36.40 18.20 -5.26
N LYS A 261 36.64 17.13 -4.50
CA LYS A 261 37.91 16.88 -3.81
C LYS A 261 39.08 16.78 -4.79
N ALA A 262 38.93 16.03 -5.88
CA ALA A 262 39.97 15.91 -6.90
C ALA A 262 40.32 17.27 -7.56
N ARG A 263 39.32 18.12 -7.82
CA ARG A 263 39.56 19.49 -8.32
C ARG A 263 40.34 20.33 -7.32
N ALA A 264 39.97 20.26 -6.04
CA ALA A 264 40.67 20.99 -4.98
C ALA A 264 42.15 20.55 -4.84
N GLU A 265 42.43 19.24 -4.97
CA GLU A 265 43.80 18.73 -4.95
C GLU A 265 44.63 19.24 -6.15
N VAL A 266 44.04 19.29 -7.35
CA VAL A 266 44.70 19.84 -8.54
C VAL A 266 44.99 21.34 -8.39
N GLU A 267 44.03 22.11 -7.87
CA GLU A 267 44.20 23.54 -7.56
C GLU A 267 45.32 23.76 -6.54
N GLN A 268 45.37 22.93 -5.48
CA GLN A 268 46.43 23.01 -4.46
C GLN A 268 47.82 22.78 -5.05
N VAL A 269 47.98 21.76 -5.90
CA VAL A 269 49.26 21.49 -6.59
C VAL A 269 49.63 22.66 -7.51
N ARG A 270 48.66 23.21 -8.25
CA ARG A 270 48.86 24.37 -9.13
C ARG A 270 49.38 25.58 -8.34
N LEU A 271 48.73 25.93 -7.23
CA LEU A 271 49.13 27.06 -6.38
C LEU A 271 50.54 26.86 -5.79
N LEU A 272 50.87 25.64 -5.33
CA LEU A 272 52.21 25.33 -4.85
C LEU A 272 53.27 25.53 -5.94
N THR A 273 52.99 25.11 -7.18
CA THR A 273 53.91 25.32 -8.30
C THR A 273 54.06 26.80 -8.69
N GLU A 274 53.00 27.61 -8.59
CA GLU A 274 53.08 29.07 -8.82
C GLU A 274 53.93 29.76 -7.75
N ILE A 275 53.77 29.40 -6.47
CA ILE A 275 54.59 29.92 -5.37
C ILE A 275 56.06 29.55 -5.56
N GLU A 276 56.35 28.31 -5.97
CA GLU A 276 57.72 27.87 -6.24
C GLU A 276 58.34 28.66 -7.41
N LYS A 277 57.56 28.92 -8.47
CA LYS A 277 58.00 29.71 -9.63
C LYS A 277 58.33 31.16 -9.23
N ILE A 278 57.48 31.80 -8.43
CA ILE A 278 57.71 33.17 -7.94
C ILE A 278 58.98 33.21 -7.07
N SER A 279 59.15 32.23 -6.19
CA SER A 279 60.32 32.15 -5.31
C SER A 279 61.65 32.07 -6.09
N ARG A 280 61.65 31.35 -7.22
CA ARG A 280 62.82 31.26 -8.14
C ARG A 280 63.08 32.56 -8.91
N GLN A 281 62.05 33.33 -9.23
CA GLN A 281 62.22 34.63 -9.91
C GLN A 281 62.76 35.71 -8.98
N LEU A 282 62.37 35.67 -7.69
CA LEU A 282 62.79 36.65 -6.69
C LEU A 282 64.27 36.50 -6.27
N THR A 283 64.90 35.35 -6.53
CA THR A 283 66.29 35.08 -6.16
C THR A 283 67.33 35.59 -7.17
N LEU A 284 66.93 36.25 -8.26
CA LEU A 284 67.88 36.87 -9.19
C LEU A 284 68.31 38.26 -8.67
N PRO A 285 69.57 38.46 -8.27
CA PRO A 285 70.02 39.74 -7.75
C PRO A 285 70.06 40.77 -8.90
N ARG A 286 69.13 41.72 -8.87
CA ARG A 286 69.14 42.89 -9.75
C ARG A 286 70.13 43.90 -9.17
N GLU A 287 71.40 43.68 -9.48
CA GLU A 287 72.52 44.54 -9.07
C GLU A 287 72.81 45.57 -10.17
N GLY A 288 72.65 46.86 -9.83
CA GLY A 288 73.13 47.98 -10.65
C GLY A 288 72.05 48.96 -11.12
N ALA A 289 71.81 50.02 -10.35
CA ALA A 289 71.35 51.30 -10.90
C ALA A 289 71.76 52.47 -9.99
N SER A 290 72.66 53.27 -10.53
CA SER A 290 73.24 54.51 -9.99
C SER A 290 72.19 55.63 -9.81
N PRO A 291 72.30 56.48 -8.76
CA PRO A 291 71.34 57.55 -8.48
C PRO A 291 71.69 58.82 -9.27
N ALA A 292 71.10 59.01 -10.45
CA ALA A 292 71.17 60.28 -11.17
C ALA A 292 69.88 60.51 -11.96
N GLY A 293 68.88 61.12 -11.29
CA GLY A 293 67.60 61.51 -11.90
C GLY A 293 66.44 61.50 -10.92
N SER A 294 66.46 62.35 -9.88
CA SER A 294 65.48 62.34 -8.78
C SER A 294 64.04 62.64 -9.21
N GLU A 295 63.83 63.28 -10.35
CA GLU A 295 62.51 63.71 -10.81
C GLU A 295 61.70 62.58 -11.49
N GLY A 296 62.39 61.67 -12.19
CA GLY A 296 61.76 60.47 -12.77
C GLY A 296 61.39 59.44 -11.71
N TYR A 297 62.18 59.37 -10.63
CA TYR A 297 61.94 58.47 -9.50
C TYR A 297 60.67 58.86 -8.71
N ILE A 298 60.43 60.16 -8.50
CA ILE A 298 59.22 60.64 -7.82
C ILE A 298 57.97 60.29 -8.62
N LYS A 299 57.98 60.47 -9.95
CA LYS A 299 56.85 60.07 -10.81
C LYS A 299 56.61 58.56 -10.81
N SER A 300 57.68 57.76 -10.82
CA SER A 300 57.55 56.30 -10.69
C SER A 300 56.93 55.91 -9.36
N LEU A 301 57.34 56.55 -8.25
CA LEU A 301 56.76 56.30 -6.93
C LEU A 301 55.29 56.73 -6.82
N GLU A 302 54.91 57.84 -7.46
CA GLU A 302 53.50 58.26 -7.51
C GLU A 302 52.65 57.25 -8.29
N GLN A 303 53.15 56.78 -9.44
CA GLN A 303 52.49 55.72 -10.21
C GLN A 303 52.37 54.42 -9.41
N ASP A 304 53.45 53.95 -8.78
CA ASP A 304 53.44 52.73 -7.96
C ASP A 304 52.44 52.85 -6.79
N ARG A 305 52.33 54.05 -6.21
CA ARG A 305 51.35 54.34 -5.15
C ARG A 305 49.92 54.30 -5.68
N GLU A 306 49.66 54.87 -6.86
CA GLU A 306 48.33 54.84 -7.47
C GLU A 306 47.92 53.39 -7.85
N GLU A 307 48.84 52.61 -8.43
CA GLU A 307 48.63 51.19 -8.70
C GLU A 307 48.38 50.39 -7.41
N ALA A 308 49.08 50.68 -6.32
CA ALA A 308 48.85 50.05 -5.02
C ALA A 308 47.46 50.40 -4.44
N LEU A 309 46.98 51.63 -4.63
CA LEU A 309 45.64 52.03 -4.21
C LEU A 309 44.56 51.32 -5.02
N ASP A 310 44.73 51.20 -6.33
CA ASP A 310 43.81 50.46 -7.20
C ASP A 310 43.74 48.98 -6.86
N LEU A 311 44.90 48.35 -6.61
CA LEU A 311 44.95 46.97 -6.13
C LEU A 311 44.26 46.82 -4.78
N ASN A 312 44.49 47.74 -3.84
CA ASN A 312 43.84 47.70 -2.53
C ASN A 312 42.31 47.86 -2.65
N ASN A 313 41.82 48.74 -3.52
CA ASN A 313 40.40 48.89 -3.81
C ASN A 313 39.80 47.62 -4.40
N LYS A 314 40.51 46.96 -5.32
CA LYS A 314 40.11 45.67 -5.89
C LYS A 314 40.02 44.58 -4.83
N TYR A 315 40.99 44.49 -3.93
CA TYR A 315 40.95 43.54 -2.81
C TYR A 315 39.83 43.85 -1.83
N CYS A 316 39.55 45.13 -1.56
CA CYS A 316 38.44 45.54 -0.71
C CYS A 316 37.08 45.10 -1.29
N LEU A 317 36.87 45.27 -2.60
CA LEU A 317 35.67 44.79 -3.30
C LEU A 317 35.56 43.26 -3.30
N GLN A 318 36.68 42.55 -3.47
CA GLN A 318 36.67 41.09 -3.43
C GLN A 318 36.36 40.57 -2.01
N ASN A 319 36.92 41.20 -0.99
CA ASN A 319 36.65 40.85 0.40
C ASN A 319 35.19 41.09 0.78
N SER A 320 34.61 42.24 0.39
CA SER A 320 33.19 42.51 0.68
C SER A 320 32.25 41.53 -0.04
N HIS A 321 32.61 41.11 -1.25
CA HIS A 321 31.87 40.06 -1.96
C HIS A 321 31.95 38.70 -1.26
N LEU A 322 33.13 38.29 -0.81
CA LEU A 322 33.32 37.04 -0.06
C LEU A 322 32.59 37.07 1.29
N GLU A 323 32.63 38.21 1.99
CA GLU A 323 31.92 38.41 3.25
C GLU A 323 30.40 38.31 3.06
N SER A 324 29.86 38.89 1.98
CA SER A 324 28.44 38.74 1.61
C SER A 324 28.07 37.30 1.28
N GLN A 325 28.93 36.55 0.58
CA GLN A 325 28.70 35.12 0.32
C GLN A 325 28.73 34.29 1.61
N LEU A 326 29.66 34.59 2.52
CA LEU A 326 29.77 33.92 3.82
C LEU A 326 28.51 34.14 4.66
N GLU A 327 28.00 35.38 4.70
CA GLU A 327 26.76 35.69 5.41
C GLU A 327 25.57 34.95 4.81
N THR A 328 25.46 34.90 3.48
CA THR A 328 24.41 34.14 2.79
C THR A 328 24.48 32.66 3.16
N ALA A 329 25.67 32.05 3.09
CA ALA A 329 25.87 30.66 3.47
C ALA A 329 25.55 30.40 4.96
N ASN A 330 25.85 31.33 5.86
CA ASN A 330 25.50 31.22 7.28
C ASN A 330 23.97 31.21 7.49
N THR A 331 23.24 32.07 6.78
CA THR A 331 21.77 32.10 6.85
C THR A 331 21.16 30.80 6.32
N GLU A 332 21.69 30.26 5.22
CA GLU A 332 21.26 28.97 4.67
C GLU A 332 21.54 27.81 5.63
N ILE A 333 22.73 27.78 6.25
CA ILE A 333 23.07 26.78 7.29
C ILE A 333 22.12 26.91 8.48
N GLY A 334 21.76 28.13 8.88
CA GLY A 334 20.76 28.39 9.92
C GLY A 334 19.39 27.79 9.57
N GLN A 335 18.92 28.05 8.36
CA GLN A 335 17.64 27.52 7.87
C GLN A 335 17.65 25.98 7.80
N LEU A 336 18.71 25.39 7.25
CA LEU A 336 18.84 23.94 7.17
C LEU A 336 18.87 23.26 8.55
N LYS A 337 19.42 23.91 9.57
CA LYS A 337 19.37 23.41 10.96
C LYS A 337 17.95 23.40 11.51
N VAL A 338 17.17 24.45 11.24
CA VAL A 338 15.76 24.53 11.65
C VAL A 338 14.94 23.44 10.94
N ASP A 339 15.14 23.28 9.64
CA ASP A 339 14.45 22.27 8.84
C ASP A 339 14.79 20.85 9.31
N LEU A 340 16.06 20.59 9.64
CA LEU A 340 16.51 19.32 10.19
C LEU A 340 15.85 19.01 11.54
N ALA A 341 15.78 20.00 12.45
CA ALA A 341 15.09 19.84 13.73
C ALA A 341 13.59 19.56 13.55
N SER A 342 12.92 20.28 12.63
CA SER A 342 11.51 20.03 12.31
C SER A 342 11.29 18.64 11.72
N ALA A 343 12.18 18.18 10.85
CA ALA A 343 12.11 16.82 10.28
C ALA A 343 12.27 15.75 11.38
N HIS A 344 13.15 15.96 12.35
CA HIS A 344 13.34 15.06 13.48
C HIS A 344 12.08 14.97 14.35
N GLU A 345 11.46 16.10 14.68
CA GLU A 345 10.21 16.11 15.46
C GLU A 345 9.06 15.40 14.73
N LYS A 346 8.95 15.61 13.41
CA LYS A 346 7.98 14.88 12.58
C LYS A 346 8.26 13.37 12.60
N LEU A 347 9.52 12.97 12.49
CA LEU A 347 9.92 11.57 12.55
C LEU A 347 9.55 10.94 13.90
N ASP A 348 9.86 11.60 15.01
CA ASP A 348 9.49 11.14 16.37
C ASP A 348 7.98 11.01 16.54
N SER A 349 7.21 11.95 16.00
CA SER A 349 5.74 11.91 16.01
C SER A 349 5.20 10.72 15.21
N THR A 350 5.74 10.48 14.01
CA THR A 350 5.35 9.32 13.18
C THR A 350 5.70 7.99 13.85
N GLN A 351 6.86 7.91 14.50
CA GLN A 351 7.27 6.72 15.25
C GLN A 351 6.30 6.42 16.40
N LYS A 352 5.94 7.43 17.20
CA LYS A 352 4.96 7.27 18.30
C LYS A 352 3.58 6.84 17.78
N SER A 353 3.16 7.38 16.63
CA SER A 353 1.92 6.98 15.96
C SER A 353 1.94 5.51 15.53
N LEU A 354 3.05 5.07 14.93
CA LEU A 354 3.24 3.68 14.50
C LEU A 354 3.20 2.70 15.69
N GLU A 355 3.91 3.01 16.78
CA GLU A 355 3.89 2.19 18.00
C GLU A 355 2.48 2.09 18.61
N SER A 356 1.72 3.19 18.58
CA SER A 356 0.31 3.19 19.03
C SER A 356 -0.56 2.27 18.18
N LEU A 357 -0.36 2.28 16.86
CA LEU A 357 -1.05 1.40 15.93
C LEU A 357 -0.69 -0.07 16.15
N GLU A 358 0.59 -0.38 16.38
CA GLU A 358 1.07 -1.74 16.68
C GLU A 358 0.44 -2.29 17.97
N ARG A 359 0.33 -1.45 19.01
CA ARG A 359 -0.37 -1.81 20.26
C ARG A 359 -1.85 -2.10 20.01
N LYS A 360 -2.53 -1.29 19.19
CA LYS A 360 -3.94 -1.53 18.80
C LYS A 360 -4.09 -2.85 18.06
N TYR A 361 -3.23 -3.12 17.08
CA TYR A 361 -3.26 -4.37 16.32
C TYR A 361 -3.03 -5.60 17.21
N SER A 362 -2.03 -5.52 18.09
CA SER A 362 -1.74 -6.57 19.09
C SER A 362 -2.93 -6.83 20.01
N SER A 363 -3.63 -5.78 20.44
CA SER A 363 -4.85 -5.90 21.25
C SER A 363 -5.99 -6.58 20.49
N THR A 364 -6.24 -6.16 19.25
CA THR A 364 -7.26 -6.78 18.39
C THR A 364 -6.96 -8.25 18.11
N ARG A 365 -5.70 -8.60 17.83
CA ARG A 365 -5.25 -9.98 17.65
C ARG A 365 -5.52 -10.86 18.87
N ARG A 366 -5.23 -10.36 20.08
CA ARG A 366 -5.56 -11.09 21.33
C ARG A 366 -7.06 -11.32 21.49
N ARG A 367 -7.90 -10.33 21.16
CA ARG A 367 -9.38 -10.49 21.21
C ARG A 367 -9.87 -11.52 20.20
N TYR A 368 -9.26 -11.56 19.02
CA TYR A 368 -9.58 -12.55 17.99
C TYR A 368 -9.25 -13.97 18.48
N GLU A 369 -8.05 -14.20 18.98
CA GLU A 369 -7.67 -15.53 19.51
C GLU A 369 -8.57 -15.95 20.67
N MET A 370 -8.89 -15.04 21.60
CA MET A 370 -9.85 -15.32 22.69
C MET A 370 -11.24 -15.71 22.16
N SER A 371 -11.72 -15.04 21.12
CA SER A 371 -13.03 -15.34 20.52
C SER A 371 -13.02 -16.68 19.78
N LYS A 372 -11.90 -17.00 19.11
CA LYS A 372 -11.66 -18.28 18.44
C LYS A 372 -11.61 -19.44 19.44
N GLU A 373 -10.94 -19.28 20.57
CA GLU A 373 -10.94 -20.27 21.66
C GLU A 373 -12.35 -20.51 22.20
N LYS A 374 -13.12 -19.44 22.47
CA LYS A 374 -14.53 -19.56 22.89
C LYS A 374 -15.39 -20.29 21.84
N LEU A 375 -15.19 -20.01 20.56
CA LEU A 375 -15.91 -20.72 19.50
C LEU A 375 -15.52 -22.20 19.48
N GLY A 376 -14.24 -22.51 19.70
CA GLY A 376 -13.74 -23.88 19.85
C GLY A 376 -14.44 -24.63 21.00
N THR A 377 -14.62 -23.99 22.16
CA THR A 377 -15.31 -24.62 23.29
C THR A 377 -16.80 -24.86 23.00
N TYR A 378 -17.48 -23.92 22.34
CA TYR A 378 -18.87 -24.12 21.90
C TYR A 378 -19.00 -25.25 20.89
N LYS A 379 -18.07 -25.36 19.93
CA LYS A 379 -18.05 -26.45 18.95
C LYS A 379 -17.89 -27.81 19.63
N ALA A 380 -16.95 -27.93 20.57
CA ALA A 380 -16.73 -29.16 21.33
C ALA A 380 -17.97 -29.55 22.17
N ARG A 381 -18.61 -28.56 22.81
CA ARG A 381 -19.85 -28.78 23.55
C ARG A 381 -20.98 -29.28 22.65
N LEU A 382 -21.16 -28.66 21.49
CA LEU A 382 -22.18 -29.06 20.52
C LEU A 382 -21.95 -30.48 20.01
N GLU A 383 -20.70 -30.86 19.76
CA GLU A 383 -20.34 -32.21 19.33
C GLU A 383 -20.62 -33.25 20.44
N ASN A 384 -20.32 -32.91 21.70
CA ASN A 384 -20.69 -33.75 22.84
C ASN A 384 -22.21 -33.93 22.94
N GLU A 385 -22.99 -32.83 22.87
CA GLU A 385 -24.46 -32.88 22.90
C GLU A 385 -25.02 -33.75 21.76
N ARG A 386 -24.50 -33.59 20.54
CA ARG A 386 -24.86 -34.44 19.38
C ARG A 386 -24.54 -35.92 19.62
N SER A 387 -23.41 -36.23 20.24
CA SER A 387 -23.02 -37.61 20.56
C SER A 387 -23.96 -38.25 21.60
N ILE A 388 -24.38 -37.49 22.61
CA ILE A 388 -25.32 -37.94 23.64
C ILE A 388 -26.70 -38.18 23.01
N VAL A 389 -27.19 -37.24 22.20
CA VAL A 389 -28.47 -37.38 21.49
C VAL A 389 -28.45 -38.63 20.60
N ARG A 390 -27.38 -38.87 19.84
CA ARG A 390 -27.23 -40.08 19.03
C ARG A 390 -27.26 -41.36 19.87
N ARG A 391 -26.54 -41.40 20.99
CA ARG A 391 -26.59 -42.55 21.92
C ARG A 391 -27.99 -42.79 22.49
N LEU A 392 -28.70 -41.73 22.87
CA LEU A 392 -30.10 -41.83 23.30
C LEU A 392 -31.00 -42.31 22.16
N GLN A 393 -30.73 -41.85 20.93
CA GLN A 393 -31.42 -42.27 19.71
C GLN A 393 -31.31 -43.79 19.52
N ASP A 394 -30.08 -44.29 19.61
CA ASP A 394 -29.71 -45.70 19.37
C ASP A 394 -30.18 -46.62 20.50
N THR A 395 -30.37 -46.11 21.72
CA THR A 395 -30.80 -46.91 22.88
C THR A 395 -32.31 -46.90 23.06
N LEU A 396 -32.96 -45.74 23.00
CA LEU A 396 -34.40 -45.61 23.27
C LEU A 396 -35.25 -46.15 22.12
N THR A 397 -34.82 -45.99 20.87
CA THR A 397 -35.63 -46.44 19.73
C THR A 397 -35.81 -47.95 19.70
N PRO A 398 -34.75 -48.78 19.79
CA PRO A 398 -34.93 -50.22 19.81
C PRO A 398 -35.69 -50.69 21.05
N ALA A 399 -35.47 -50.06 22.21
CA ALA A 399 -36.19 -50.40 23.44
C ALA A 399 -37.70 -50.13 23.31
N ALA A 400 -38.07 -48.97 22.75
CA ALA A 400 -39.47 -48.62 22.51
C ALA A 400 -40.12 -49.57 21.49
N TYR A 401 -39.46 -49.87 20.35
CA TYR A 401 -39.98 -50.82 19.37
C TYR A 401 -40.11 -52.24 19.92
N LYS A 402 -39.16 -52.71 20.73
CA LYS A 402 -39.25 -54.02 21.41
C LYS A 402 -40.42 -54.07 22.40
N SER A 403 -40.59 -53.04 23.22
CA SER A 403 -41.71 -52.93 24.17
C SER A 403 -43.05 -52.92 23.44
N LEU A 404 -43.17 -52.11 22.39
CA LEU A 404 -44.36 -52.05 21.55
C LEU A 404 -44.67 -53.40 20.89
N GLY A 405 -43.65 -54.07 20.34
CA GLY A 405 -43.77 -55.43 19.80
C GLY A 405 -44.30 -56.43 20.83
N ALA A 406 -43.75 -56.42 22.05
CA ALA A 406 -44.22 -57.28 23.14
C ALA A 406 -45.69 -56.99 23.50
N THR A 407 -46.11 -55.72 23.55
CA THR A 407 -47.52 -55.38 23.81
C THR A 407 -48.46 -55.84 22.69
N HIS A 408 -48.03 -55.78 21.42
CA HIS A 408 -48.80 -56.31 20.30
C HIS A 408 -48.91 -57.84 20.36
N GLU A 409 -47.84 -58.53 20.74
CA GLU A 409 -47.83 -59.98 20.97
C GLU A 409 -48.82 -60.37 22.08
N THR A 410 -48.75 -59.70 23.24
CA THR A 410 -49.68 -59.97 24.36
C THR A 410 -51.14 -59.69 23.98
N LEU A 411 -51.40 -58.62 23.21
CA LEU A 411 -52.75 -58.32 22.72
C LEU A 411 -53.22 -59.39 21.71
N GLY A 412 -52.33 -59.86 20.84
CA GLY A 412 -52.62 -60.95 19.90
C GLY A 412 -52.98 -62.26 20.61
N GLU A 413 -52.24 -62.63 21.66
CA GLU A 413 -52.53 -63.78 22.51
C GLU A 413 -53.90 -63.63 23.21
N PHE A 414 -54.18 -62.46 23.77
CA PHE A 414 -55.44 -62.17 24.42
C PHE A 414 -56.64 -62.28 23.46
N LEU A 415 -56.54 -61.68 22.28
CA LEU A 415 -57.59 -61.77 21.25
C LEU A 415 -57.78 -63.20 20.75
N SER A 416 -56.70 -63.97 20.63
CA SER A 416 -56.74 -65.39 20.27
C SER A 416 -57.47 -66.22 21.34
N ALA A 417 -57.21 -65.96 22.63
CA ALA A 417 -57.88 -66.65 23.74
C ALA A 417 -59.39 -66.35 23.81
N MET A 418 -59.82 -65.18 23.31
CA MET A 418 -61.22 -64.77 23.20
C MET A 418 -61.94 -65.41 21.99
N GLY A 419 -61.27 -66.26 21.21
CA GLY A 419 -61.86 -66.96 20.06
C GLY A 419 -62.08 -66.08 18.83
N LEU A 420 -61.45 -64.90 18.78
CA LEU A 420 -61.41 -64.10 17.57
C LEU A 420 -60.39 -64.72 16.60
N PRO A 421 -60.71 -64.86 15.30
CA PRO A 421 -59.77 -65.40 14.34
C PRO A 421 -58.50 -64.53 14.33
N PRO A 422 -57.30 -65.13 14.17
CA PRO A 422 -56.08 -64.35 14.02
C PRO A 422 -56.32 -63.35 12.90
N VAL A 423 -56.10 -62.06 13.19
CA VAL A 423 -56.05 -61.05 12.15
C VAL A 423 -54.83 -61.40 11.32
N GLU A 424 -55.02 -62.24 10.29
CA GLU A 424 -53.96 -62.53 9.33
C GLU A 424 -53.45 -61.18 8.85
N GLN A 425 -52.17 -60.96 9.14
CA GLN A 425 -51.46 -59.73 8.84
C GLN A 425 -51.39 -59.63 7.31
N GLY A 426 -52.47 -59.14 6.72
CA GLY A 426 -52.64 -58.99 5.30
C GLY A 426 -51.47 -58.18 4.78
N THR A 427 -50.61 -58.85 4.02
CA THR A 427 -49.60 -58.24 3.16
C THR A 427 -50.31 -57.40 2.10
N SER A 428 -50.90 -56.27 2.47
CA SER A 428 -51.23 -55.22 1.53
C SER A 428 -49.92 -54.56 1.15
N VAL A 429 -49.23 -55.18 0.20
CA VAL A 429 -48.19 -54.54 -0.62
C VAL A 429 -48.77 -53.20 -1.10
N PRO A 430 -48.19 -52.05 -0.73
CA PRO A 430 -48.67 -50.78 -1.23
C PRO A 430 -48.42 -50.77 -2.74
N LYS A 431 -49.51 -50.69 -3.50
CA LYS A 431 -49.49 -50.50 -4.94
C LYS A 431 -48.90 -49.11 -5.17
N GLU A 432 -47.70 -49.06 -5.76
CA GLU A 432 -47.11 -47.82 -6.27
C GLU A 432 -48.08 -47.21 -7.29
N GLU A 433 -48.75 -46.13 -6.92
CA GLU A 433 -49.42 -45.25 -7.87
C GLU A 433 -48.36 -44.29 -8.42
N SER A 434 -48.03 -44.51 -9.69
CA SER A 434 -47.29 -43.57 -10.53
C SER A 434 -48.17 -42.37 -10.86
N GLU A 435 -47.67 -41.16 -10.61
CA GLU A 435 -47.88 -39.98 -11.48
C GLU A 435 -46.74 -38.97 -11.31
#